data_AF-A0A7V5S669-F1
#
_entry.id   AF-A0A7V5S669-F1
#
_cell.length_a   1.000
_cell.length_b   1.000
_cell.length_c   1.000
_cell.angle_alpha   90.00
_cell.angle_beta   90.00
_cell.angle_gamma   90.00
#
_symmetry.space_group_name_H-M   'P 1'
#
loop_
_entity.id
_entity.type
_entity.pdbx_description
1 polymer ?
#
loop_
_entity_poly.entity_id
_entity_poly.type
_entity_poly.pdbx_seq_one_letter_code
_entity_poly.pdbx_strand_id
1 'polypeptide(L)' 'VRVLRSPGAQEICMRQGWIYKPGQALICLPNHVTIEIPGDSGIDAISR' A
#
# COMPACT_ATOMS: atom_id res chain seq x y z
N VAL A 1 -8.85 -4.68 0.88
CA VAL A 1 -8.72 -3.23 1.17
C VAL A 1 -8.56 -2.46 -0.14
N ARG A 2 -9.10 -1.24 -0.21
CA ARG A 2 -8.86 -0.30 -1.32
C ARG A 2 -8.86 1.14 -0.81
N VAL A 3 -8.26 2.06 -1.56
CA VAL A 3 -8.33 3.50 -1.28
C VAL A 3 -9.54 4.09 -2.02
N LEU A 4 -10.44 4.76 -1.30
CA LEU A 4 -11.62 5.42 -1.88
C LEU A 4 -11.33 6.84 -2.37
N ARG A 5 -10.44 7.55 -1.66
CA ARG A 5 -10.07 8.93 -1.95
C ARG A 5 -8.63 9.20 -1.53
N SER A 6 -7.86 9.87 -2.38
CA SER A 6 -6.51 10.34 -2.09
C SER A 6 -6.22 11.60 -2.92
N PRO A 7 -5.70 12.71 -2.34
CA PRO A 7 -5.46 13.98 -3.05
C PRO A 7 -4.33 13.94 -4.10
N GLY A 8 -3.87 12.76 -4.52
CA GLY A 8 -2.80 12.63 -5.50
C GLY A 8 -3.27 12.92 -6.93
N ALA A 9 -2.53 13.77 -7.66
CA ALA A 9 -2.87 14.19 -9.02
C ALA A 9 -3.09 13.03 -10.01
N GLN A 10 -2.41 11.91 -9.79
CA GLN A 10 -2.48 10.73 -10.68
C GLN A 10 -3.42 9.64 -10.15
N GLU A 11 -3.92 9.78 -8.92
CA GLU A 11 -4.86 8.83 -8.32
C GLU A 11 -4.39 7.36 -8.34
N ILE A 12 -3.07 7.13 -8.38
CA ILE A 12 -2.47 5.81 -8.65
C ILE A 12 -2.99 4.75 -7.68
N CYS A 13 -2.97 5.04 -6.38
CA CYS A 13 -3.44 4.09 -5.37
C CYS A 13 -4.95 3.84 -5.38
N MET A 14 -5.75 4.74 -5.97
CA MET A 14 -7.19 4.50 -6.16
C MET A 14 -7.45 3.62 -7.39
N ARG A 15 -6.73 3.88 -8.49
CA ARG A 15 -6.84 3.11 -9.74
C ARG A 15 -6.40 1.66 -9.60
N GLN A 16 -5.51 1.37 -8.65
CA GLN A 16 -5.07 -0.01 -8.39
C GLN A 16 -6.19 -0.92 -7.87
N GLY A 17 -7.24 -0.35 -7.25
CA GLY A 17 -8.41 -1.11 -6.83
C GLY A 17 -8.18 -1.94 -5.56
N TRP A 18 -8.75 -3.15 -5.52
CA TRP A 18 -8.78 -3.99 -4.34
C TRP A 18 -7.53 -4.86 -4.21
N ILE A 19 -6.93 -4.84 -3.03
CA ILE A 19 -5.95 -5.84 -2.57
C ILE A 19 -6.60 -6.75 -1.52
N TYR A 20 -6.23 -8.02 -1.48
CA TYR A 20 -6.80 -9.01 -0.54
C TYR A 20 -5.85 -10.18 -0.23
N LYS A 21 -4.72 -10.31 -0.92
CA LYS A 21 -3.74 -11.37 -0.70
C LYS A 21 -2.54 -10.85 0.10
N PRO A 22 -1.93 -11.69 0.95
CA PRO A 22 -0.63 -11.39 1.55
C PRO A 22 0.43 -10.95 0.52
N GLY A 23 1.28 -10.01 0.91
CA GLY A 23 2.33 -9.41 0.08
C GLY A 23 1.83 -8.39 -0.95
N GLN A 24 0.52 -8.10 -1.00
CA GLN A 24 0.01 -7.00 -1.82
C GLN A 24 0.08 -5.68 -1.05
N ALA A 25 0.45 -4.62 -1.76
CA ALA A 25 0.51 -3.27 -1.22
C ALA A 25 -0.15 -2.24 -2.14
N LEU A 26 -0.60 -1.14 -1.53
CA LEU A 26 -1.04 0.10 -2.19
C LEU A 26 -0.10 1.22 -1.76
N ILE A 27 0.42 1.97 -2.72
CA ILE A 27 1.40 3.05 -2.48
C ILE A 27 0.81 4.39 -2.92
N CYS A 28 0.63 5.31 -1.98
CA CYS A 28 0.15 6.66 -2.24
C CYS A 28 1.28 7.69 -2.09
N LEU A 29 2.02 7.95 -3.18
CA LEU A 29 3.25 8.76 -3.19
C LEU A 29 3.12 10.22 -2.72
N PRO A 30 2.12 11.04 -3.11
CA PRO A 30 2.08 12.43 -2.62
C PRO A 30 1.76 12.50 -1.12
N ASN A 31 1.15 11.47 -0.54
CA ASN A 31 0.81 11.44 0.88
C ASN A 31 1.79 10.60 1.71
N HIS A 32 2.77 9.94 1.07
CA HIS A 32 3.73 9.03 1.72
C HIS A 32 3.06 7.93 2.56
N VAL A 33 1.91 7.43 2.11
CA VAL A 33 1.16 6.36 2.78
C VAL A 33 1.32 5.05 2.01
N THR A 34 1.64 3.98 2.72
CA THR A 34 1.66 2.60 2.21
C THR A 34 0.68 1.76 3.01
N ILE A 35 -0.16 0.99 2.32
CA ILE A 35 -1.08 0.03 2.92
C ILE A 35 -0.68 -1.34 2.41
N GLU A 36 -0.32 -2.25 3.30
CA GLU A 36 0.11 -3.61 2.96
C GLU A 36 -0.78 -4.65 3.64
N ILE A 37 -1.00 -5.77 2.95
CA ILE A 37 -1.52 -6.98 3.59
C ILE A 37 -0.29 -7.82 3.93
N PRO A 38 0.15 -7.83 5.20
CA PRO A 38 1.33 -8.56 5.59
C PRO A 38 1.14 -10.06 5.32
N GLY A 39 2.21 -10.73 4.92
CA GLY A 39 2.30 -12.18 4.93
C GLY A 39 2.97 -12.69 6.19
N ASP A 40 2.97 -14.01 6.35
CA ASP A 40 3.79 -14.66 7.36
C ASP A 40 5.26 -14.59 6.93
N SER A 41 5.94 -13.52 7.32
CA SER A 41 7.39 -13.39 7.21
C SER A 41 7.92 -12.61 8.39
N GLY A 42 8.77 -13.27 9.18
CA GLY A 42 9.45 -12.66 10.33
C GLY A 42 10.41 -11.54 9.91
N ILE A 43 10.49 -10.54 10.80
CA ILE A 43 11.40 -9.40 10.81
C ILE A 43 11.44 -8.63 9.48
N ASP A 44 10.63 -7.56 9.40
CA ASP A 44 10.44 -6.76 8.18
C ASP A 44 11.63 -5.84 7.80
N ALA A 45 12.54 -5.52 8.73
CA ALA A 45 13.86 -4.94 8.43
C ALA A 45 14.75 -4.92 9.69
N ILE A 46 16.06 -5.15 9.51
CA ILE A 46 17.10 -4.79 10.50
C ILE A 46 17.97 -3.71 9.86
N SER A 47 17.89 -2.47 10.35
CA SER A 47 18.79 -1.38 9.95
C SER A 47 20.01 -1.36 10.89
N ARG A 48 21.21 -1.44 10.30
CA ARG A 48 22.51 -1.27 10.99
C ARG A 48 22.92 0.19 11.00
#